data_AF-A0AB39XK04-F1
#
_entry.id   AF-A0AB39XK04-F1
#
_cell.length_a   1.000
_cell.length_b   1.000
_cell.length_c   1.000
_cell.angle_alpha   90.00
_cell.angle_beta   90.00
_cell.angle_gamma   90.00
#
_symmetry.space_group_name_H-M   'P 1'
#
loop_
_entity.id
_entity.type
_entity.pdbx_description
1 polymer ?
#
loop_
_entity_poly.entity_id
_entity_poly.type
_entity_poly.pdbx_seq_one_letter_code
_entity_poly.pdbx_strand_id
1 'polypeptide(L)'
;MLASNKAVLAELFRDNPAAIASYLTESMKKNDFDAARTSLSLVMQAQNVQMLARDAGLRRDTLYRTFGGRIDPQLSRILRLFVAVNVQAGVVLADPSEKQTAPGWAALDASEAFAKRLTQGFAGNSFEEALLALREAVLSQNVSALARAAGIERRTMYKTFGGAVDPHLSRILKVLAAMQLRLLIVALPHRSELPRPKLGRPSKASKTSK
;
A
#
# COMPACT_ATOMS: atom_id res chain seq x y z
N MET A 1 -8.30 13.55 -23.63
CA MET A 1 -7.78 12.19 -23.38
C MET A 1 -7.77 11.81 -21.88
N LEU A 2 -7.28 12.66 -20.97
CA LEU A 2 -7.21 12.35 -19.51
C LEU A 2 -8.56 12.23 -18.78
N ALA A 3 -9.58 13.02 -19.16
CA ALA A 3 -10.91 12.98 -18.53
C ALA A 3 -11.65 11.66 -18.80
N SER A 4 -11.52 11.11 -20.01
CA SER A 4 -12.11 9.82 -20.41
C SER A 4 -11.52 8.67 -19.59
N ASN A 5 -10.22 8.71 -19.29
CA ASN A 5 -9.56 7.66 -18.50
C ASN A 5 -9.99 7.72 -17.02
N LYS A 6 -10.17 8.93 -16.44
CA LYS A 6 -10.58 9.09 -15.05
C LYS A 6 -12.01 8.61 -14.76
N ALA A 7 -12.96 8.86 -15.65
CA ALA A 7 -14.34 8.40 -15.49
C ALA A 7 -14.43 6.86 -15.53
N VAL A 8 -13.70 6.24 -16.46
CA VAL A 8 -13.59 4.78 -16.58
C VAL A 8 -12.99 4.16 -15.32
N LEU A 9 -11.89 4.72 -14.80
CA LEU A 9 -11.28 4.24 -13.55
C LEU A 9 -12.21 4.45 -12.34
N ALA A 10 -12.97 5.53 -12.31
CA ALA A 10 -13.94 5.78 -11.24
C ALA A 10 -15.08 4.76 -11.22
N GLU A 11 -15.51 4.28 -12.39
CA GLU A 11 -16.51 3.23 -12.50
C GLU A 11 -15.93 1.85 -12.14
N LEU A 12 -14.71 1.55 -12.62
CA LEU A 12 -14.03 0.28 -12.36
C LEU A 12 -13.76 0.02 -10.88
N PHE A 13 -13.34 1.05 -10.13
CA PHE A 13 -12.89 0.89 -8.74
C PHE A 13 -13.96 1.19 -7.68
N ARG A 14 -15.10 1.77 -8.05
CA ARG A 14 -16.13 2.11 -7.06
C ARG A 14 -16.69 0.84 -6.44
N ASP A 15 -16.57 0.73 -5.11
CA ASP A 15 -17.04 -0.40 -4.31
C ASP A 15 -16.60 -1.77 -4.87
N ASN A 16 -15.44 -1.80 -5.55
CA ASN A 16 -14.91 -3.00 -6.19
C ASN A 16 -13.50 -3.30 -5.66
N PRO A 17 -13.39 -3.90 -4.46
CA PRO A 17 -12.10 -4.22 -3.87
C PRO A 17 -11.31 -5.23 -4.71
N ALA A 18 -11.97 -6.11 -5.48
CA ALA A 18 -11.30 -7.04 -6.38
C ALA A 18 -10.57 -6.32 -7.53
N ALA A 19 -11.24 -5.36 -8.19
CA ALA A 19 -10.60 -4.55 -9.24
C ALA A 19 -9.47 -3.68 -8.67
N ILE A 20 -9.66 -3.08 -7.49
CA ILE A 20 -8.62 -2.30 -6.81
C ILE A 20 -7.41 -3.18 -6.49
N ALA A 21 -7.63 -4.35 -5.90
CA ALA A 21 -6.57 -5.27 -5.50
C ALA A 21 -5.74 -5.74 -6.70
N SER A 22 -6.40 -6.15 -7.79
CA SER A 22 -5.73 -6.52 -9.04
C SER A 22 -4.90 -5.36 -9.61
N TYR A 23 -5.50 -4.17 -9.70
CA TYR A 23 -4.84 -2.99 -10.26
C TYR A 23 -3.61 -2.55 -9.44
N LEU A 24 -3.73 -2.51 -8.12
CA LEU A 24 -2.62 -2.13 -7.24
C LEU A 24 -1.52 -3.20 -7.25
N THR A 25 -1.87 -4.49 -7.30
CA THR A 25 -0.90 -5.58 -7.41
C THR A 25 -0.05 -5.44 -8.67
N GLU A 26 -0.67 -5.22 -9.82
CA GLU A 26 0.06 -5.01 -11.07
C GLU A 26 0.92 -3.73 -11.03
N SER A 27 0.39 -2.65 -10.46
CA SER A 27 1.11 -1.38 -10.34
C SER A 27 2.34 -1.47 -9.42
N MET A 28 2.29 -2.34 -8.40
CA MET A 28 3.39 -2.54 -7.44
C MET A 28 4.33 -3.68 -7.83
N LYS A 29 4.06 -4.39 -8.94
CA LYS A 29 4.80 -5.58 -9.37
C LYS A 29 6.31 -5.38 -9.47
N LYS A 30 6.75 -4.19 -9.91
CA LYS A 30 8.16 -3.84 -10.15
C LYS A 30 8.81 -3.11 -8.96
N ASN A 31 8.12 -2.97 -7.83
CA ASN A 31 8.54 -2.11 -6.71
C ASN A 31 8.88 -0.67 -7.13
N ASP A 32 8.25 -0.18 -8.20
CA ASP A 32 8.45 1.18 -8.69
C ASP A 32 7.61 2.18 -7.88
N PHE A 33 8.28 3.15 -7.28
CA PHE A 33 7.64 4.12 -6.39
C PHE A 33 6.66 5.03 -7.14
N ASP A 34 6.99 5.48 -8.34
CA ASP A 34 6.13 6.39 -9.10
C ASP A 34 4.85 5.70 -9.58
N ALA A 35 4.94 4.46 -10.05
CA ALA A 35 3.80 3.61 -10.38
C ALA A 35 2.93 3.32 -9.14
N ALA A 36 3.54 2.98 -8.00
CA ALA A 36 2.81 2.74 -6.76
C ALA A 36 2.09 4.02 -6.26
N ARG A 37 2.77 5.17 -6.25
CA ARG A 37 2.19 6.46 -5.85
C ARG A 37 1.05 6.89 -6.78
N THR A 38 1.24 6.72 -8.09
CA THR A 38 0.22 7.08 -9.08
C THR A 38 -1.01 6.20 -8.97
N SER A 39 -0.83 4.90 -8.81
CA SER A 39 -1.95 3.96 -8.68
C SER A 39 -2.76 4.19 -7.40
N LEU A 40 -2.11 4.45 -6.25
CA LEU A 40 -2.79 4.86 -5.01
C LEU A 40 -3.61 6.15 -5.19
N SER A 41 -3.06 7.13 -5.92
CA SER A 41 -3.77 8.37 -6.25
C SER A 41 -5.02 8.10 -7.09
N LEU A 42 -4.91 7.27 -8.12
CA LEU A 42 -6.04 6.92 -8.99
C LEU A 42 -7.13 6.19 -8.23
N VAL A 43 -6.77 5.22 -7.37
CA VAL A 43 -7.72 4.52 -6.50
C VAL A 43 -8.43 5.51 -5.57
N MET A 44 -7.71 6.40 -4.89
CA MET A 44 -8.32 7.41 -4.00
C MET A 44 -9.28 8.31 -4.77
N GLN A 45 -8.91 8.76 -5.98
CA GLN A 45 -9.70 9.68 -6.80
C GLN A 45 -10.96 9.04 -7.38
N ALA A 46 -10.97 7.72 -7.55
CA ALA A 46 -12.11 6.95 -8.01
C ALA A 46 -13.23 6.84 -6.96
N GLN A 47 -12.89 7.01 -5.67
CA GLN A 47 -13.84 6.87 -4.56
C GLN A 47 -14.60 8.18 -4.26
N ASN A 48 -15.71 8.05 -3.53
CA ASN A 48 -16.27 9.19 -2.81
C ASN A 48 -15.32 9.60 -1.67
N VAL A 49 -14.45 10.58 -1.92
CA VAL A 49 -13.38 11.00 -0.99
C VAL A 49 -13.92 11.45 0.37
N GLN A 50 -15.16 11.95 0.44
CA GLN A 50 -15.77 12.30 1.72
C GLN A 50 -16.07 11.07 2.58
N MET A 51 -16.60 10.01 1.98
CA MET A 51 -16.84 8.75 2.69
C MET A 51 -15.51 8.03 2.96
N LEU A 52 -14.62 7.98 1.97
CA LEU A 52 -13.28 7.41 2.13
C LEU A 52 -12.51 8.04 3.29
N ALA A 53 -12.60 9.35 3.47
CA ALA A 53 -12.00 10.07 4.59
C ALA A 53 -12.55 9.59 5.94
N ARG A 54 -13.87 9.43 6.05
CA ARG A 54 -14.53 8.92 7.27
C ARG A 54 -14.06 7.49 7.57
N ASP A 55 -14.10 6.62 6.57
CA ASP A 55 -13.76 5.21 6.72
C ASP A 55 -12.28 5.00 7.07
N ALA A 56 -11.39 5.84 6.52
CA ALA A 56 -9.96 5.83 6.84
C ALA A 56 -9.63 6.52 8.19
N GLY A 57 -10.60 7.19 8.83
CA GLY A 57 -10.37 8.04 10.00
C GLY A 57 -9.39 9.19 9.69
N LEU A 58 -9.47 9.77 8.49
CA LEU A 58 -8.62 10.85 7.99
C LEU A 58 -9.46 12.07 7.62
N ARG A 59 -8.83 13.24 7.61
CA ARG A 59 -9.46 14.42 6.99
C ARG A 59 -9.33 14.35 5.46
N ARG A 60 -10.31 14.91 4.74
CA ARG A 60 -10.27 15.00 3.27
C ARG A 60 -9.01 15.72 2.76
N ASP A 61 -8.60 16.80 3.42
CA ASP A 61 -7.38 17.53 3.08
C ASP A 61 -6.13 16.66 3.25
N THR A 62 -6.07 15.85 4.31
CA THR A 62 -4.99 14.88 4.52
C THR A 62 -4.96 13.83 3.42
N LEU A 63 -6.11 13.32 2.96
CA LEU A 63 -6.16 12.38 1.84
C LEU A 63 -5.60 13.00 0.56
N TYR A 64 -6.03 14.20 0.18
CA TYR A 64 -5.50 14.87 -1.01
C TYR A 64 -4.02 15.21 -0.89
N ARG A 65 -3.56 15.66 0.28
CA ARG A 65 -2.14 15.95 0.49
C ARG A 65 -1.29 14.68 0.37
N THR A 66 -1.78 13.57 0.92
CA THR A 66 -1.03 12.30 1.00
C THR A 66 -1.10 11.51 -0.30
N PHE A 67 -2.29 11.32 -0.83
CA PHE A 67 -2.56 10.49 -2.00
C PHE A 67 -2.85 11.29 -3.27
N GLY A 68 -2.64 12.61 -3.26
CA GLY A 68 -2.75 13.44 -4.48
C GLY A 68 -1.59 13.28 -5.47
N GLY A 69 -0.70 12.29 -5.26
CA GLY A 69 0.41 11.98 -6.15
C GLY A 69 1.67 12.83 -5.97
N ARG A 70 1.72 13.71 -4.96
CA ARG A 70 2.84 14.67 -4.78
C ARG A 70 3.87 14.25 -3.73
N ILE A 71 3.46 13.52 -2.71
CA ILE A 71 4.34 13.13 -1.60
C ILE A 71 4.52 11.61 -1.55
N ASP A 72 5.54 11.17 -0.82
CA ASP A 72 5.77 9.78 -0.47
C ASP A 72 4.92 9.43 0.76
N PRO A 73 3.88 8.59 0.62
CA PRO A 73 2.97 8.30 1.73
C PRO A 73 3.65 7.42 2.78
N GLN A 74 3.32 7.67 4.04
CA GLN A 74 3.73 6.83 5.16
C GLN A 74 2.91 5.53 5.23
N LEU A 75 3.49 4.47 5.76
CA LEU A 75 2.86 3.16 5.90
C LEU A 75 1.52 3.24 6.63
N SER A 76 1.46 3.94 7.77
CA SER A 76 0.21 4.05 8.54
C SER A 76 -0.94 4.64 7.71
N ARG A 77 -0.64 5.57 6.80
CA ARG A 77 -1.65 6.19 5.92
C ARG A 77 -2.12 5.21 4.85
N ILE A 78 -1.20 4.45 4.27
CA ILE A 78 -1.49 3.45 3.24
C ILE A 78 -2.38 2.36 3.82
N LEU A 79 -2.05 1.84 5.00
CA LEU A 79 -2.87 0.83 5.68
C LEU A 79 -4.28 1.34 5.99
N ARG A 80 -4.44 2.60 6.43
CA ARG A 80 -5.76 3.23 6.60
C ARG A 80 -6.54 3.35 5.30
N LEU A 81 -5.86 3.68 4.19
CA LEU A 81 -6.48 3.71 2.87
C LEU A 81 -6.95 2.30 2.47
N PHE A 82 -6.14 1.27 2.72
CA PHE A 82 -6.47 -0.13 2.43
C PHE A 82 -7.68 -0.62 3.22
N VAL A 83 -7.74 -0.32 4.53
CA VAL A 83 -8.94 -0.55 5.35
C VAL A 83 -10.16 0.11 4.71
N ALA A 84 -10.05 1.37 4.32
CA ALA A 84 -11.16 2.13 3.77
C ALA A 84 -11.62 1.57 2.41
N VAL A 85 -10.74 1.07 1.55
CA VAL A 85 -11.13 0.47 0.26
C VAL A 85 -11.30 -1.05 0.31
N ASN A 86 -11.35 -1.63 1.51
CA ASN A 86 -11.57 -3.05 1.77
C ASN A 86 -10.60 -3.98 1.05
N VAL A 87 -9.32 -3.62 1.09
CA VAL A 87 -8.21 -4.45 0.61
C VAL A 87 -7.18 -4.61 1.72
N GLN A 88 -6.26 -5.55 1.54
CA GLN A 88 -5.16 -5.81 2.46
C GLN A 88 -3.86 -5.95 1.70
N ALA A 89 -2.76 -5.53 2.33
CA ALA A 89 -1.44 -5.87 1.86
C ALA A 89 -1.04 -7.30 2.26
N GLY A 90 -0.30 -7.95 1.36
CA GLY A 90 0.50 -9.13 1.58
C GLY A 90 1.85 -8.95 0.90
N VAL A 91 2.76 -9.89 1.10
CA VAL A 91 4.09 -9.88 0.50
C VAL A 91 4.36 -11.22 -0.13
N VAL A 92 4.83 -11.20 -1.38
CA VAL A 92 5.20 -12.39 -2.14
C VAL A 92 6.59 -12.22 -2.73
N LEU A 93 7.17 -13.32 -3.21
CA LEU A 93 8.38 -13.25 -4.01
C LEU A 93 8.14 -12.36 -5.23
N ALA A 94 9.12 -11.51 -5.52
CA ALA A 94 9.17 -10.80 -6.78
C ALA A 94 9.44 -11.81 -7.90
N ASP A 95 8.83 -11.60 -9.06
CA ASP A 95 9.16 -12.41 -10.23
C ASP A 95 10.66 -12.20 -10.52
N PRO A 96 11.43 -13.26 -10.83
CA PRO A 96 12.85 -13.12 -11.14
C PRO A 96 12.99 -12.23 -12.37
N SER A 97 13.30 -10.95 -12.16
CA SER A 97 13.53 -10.04 -13.28
C SER A 97 14.87 -10.39 -13.91
N GLU A 98 14.93 -10.48 -15.24
CA GLU A 98 16.18 -10.68 -16.02
C GLU A 98 17.31 -9.68 -15.67
N LYS A 99 17.02 -8.61 -14.92
CA LYS A 99 17.95 -7.50 -14.66
C LYS A 99 18.32 -7.29 -13.19
N GLN A 100 17.91 -8.17 -12.27
CA GLN A 100 18.40 -8.13 -10.89
C GLN A 100 19.21 -9.39 -10.60
N THR A 101 20.53 -9.25 -10.64
CA THR A 101 21.45 -10.21 -10.05
C THR A 101 21.10 -10.28 -8.57
N ALA A 102 20.35 -11.32 -8.19
CA ALA A 102 20.04 -11.63 -6.81
C ALA A 102 21.33 -11.57 -5.98
N PRO A 103 21.36 -10.82 -4.88
CA PRO A 103 22.51 -10.89 -3.99
C PRO A 103 22.65 -12.33 -3.50
N GLY A 104 23.81 -12.96 -3.68
CA GLY A 104 24.04 -14.37 -3.29
C GLY A 104 23.84 -14.69 -1.80
N TRP A 105 23.52 -13.71 -0.96
CA TRP A 105 23.15 -13.88 0.44
C TRP A 105 21.64 -14.08 0.66
N ALA A 106 20.80 -13.74 -0.31
CA ALA A 106 19.35 -13.92 -0.23
C ALA A 106 18.99 -15.31 -0.79
N ALA A 107 19.11 -16.34 0.06
CA ALA A 107 18.60 -17.67 -0.26
C ALA A 107 17.08 -17.59 -0.54
N LEU A 108 16.61 -18.32 -1.55
CA LEU A 108 15.18 -18.35 -1.92
C LEU A 108 14.30 -18.77 -0.74
N ASP A 109 14.72 -19.79 0.02
CA ASP A 109 14.00 -20.28 1.20
C ASP A 109 13.84 -19.22 2.29
N ALA A 110 14.88 -18.40 2.52
CA ALA A 110 14.83 -17.29 3.47
C ALA A 110 13.83 -16.22 2.99
N SER A 111 13.83 -15.92 1.68
CA SER A 111 12.92 -14.95 1.07
C SER A 111 11.46 -15.41 1.19
N GLU A 112 11.18 -16.70 0.99
CA GLU A 112 9.84 -17.26 1.17
C GLU A 112 9.37 -17.19 2.64
N ALA A 113 10.26 -17.49 3.60
CA ALA A 113 9.96 -17.36 5.02
C ALA A 113 9.63 -15.90 5.40
N PHE A 114 10.38 -14.93 4.87
CA PHE A 114 10.08 -13.51 5.07
C PHE A 114 8.78 -13.08 4.41
N ALA A 115 8.46 -13.56 3.21
CA ALA A 115 7.20 -13.28 2.54
C ALA A 115 6.00 -13.74 3.39
N LYS A 116 6.07 -14.94 3.98
CA LYS A 116 5.05 -15.47 4.89
C LYS A 116 4.90 -14.61 6.14
N ARG A 117 6.01 -14.30 6.82
CA ARG A 117 6.00 -13.49 8.05
C ARG A 117 5.50 -12.06 7.79
N LEU A 118 5.94 -11.43 6.72
CA LEU A 118 5.46 -10.10 6.33
C LEU A 118 3.97 -10.17 5.99
N THR A 119 3.51 -11.15 5.22
CA THR A 119 2.07 -11.32 4.94
C THR A 119 1.24 -11.43 6.22
N GLN A 120 1.73 -12.15 7.23
CA GLN A 120 1.10 -12.21 8.55
C GLN A 120 1.11 -10.85 9.27
N GLY A 121 2.23 -10.13 9.28
CA GLY A 121 2.31 -8.80 9.92
C GLY A 121 1.44 -7.74 9.23
N PHE A 122 1.28 -7.82 7.91
CA PHE A 122 0.37 -6.95 7.15
C PHE A 122 -1.11 -7.38 7.27
N ALA A 123 -1.39 -8.51 7.93
CA ALA A 123 -2.76 -8.98 8.13
C ALA A 123 -3.61 -7.98 8.92
N GLY A 124 -4.87 -7.80 8.48
CA GLY A 124 -5.79 -6.87 9.11
C GLY A 124 -5.41 -5.38 8.99
N ASN A 125 -4.39 -5.04 8.19
CA ASN A 125 -3.88 -3.67 8.02
C ASN A 125 -3.50 -2.97 9.34
N SER A 126 -2.99 -3.72 10.33
CA SER A 126 -2.49 -3.17 11.59
C SER A 126 -1.11 -2.52 11.38
N PHE A 127 -0.97 -1.25 11.78
CA PHE A 127 0.30 -0.55 11.66
C PHE A 127 1.38 -1.15 12.56
N GLU A 128 1.04 -1.48 13.80
CA GLU A 128 2.00 -2.02 14.78
C GLU A 128 2.55 -3.38 14.33
N GLU A 129 1.67 -4.27 13.89
CA GLU A 129 2.06 -5.61 13.39
C GLU A 129 2.88 -5.51 12.10
N ALA A 130 2.49 -4.64 11.17
CA ALA A 130 3.23 -4.45 9.93
C ALA A 130 4.62 -3.85 10.20
N LEU A 131 4.73 -2.88 11.13
CA LEU A 131 6.00 -2.28 11.51
C LEU A 131 6.91 -3.29 12.21
N LEU A 132 6.36 -4.11 13.10
CA LEU A 132 7.09 -5.18 13.78
C LEU A 132 7.62 -6.20 12.78
N ALA A 133 6.78 -6.68 11.86
CA ALA A 133 7.20 -7.64 10.84
C ALA A 133 8.28 -7.08 9.90
N LEU A 134 8.18 -5.79 9.52
CA LEU A 134 9.23 -5.11 8.74
C LEU A 134 10.54 -5.01 9.53
N ARG A 135 10.47 -4.66 10.82
CA ARG A 135 11.65 -4.60 11.70
C ARG A 135 12.33 -5.95 11.79
N GLU A 136 11.58 -7.01 12.07
CA GLU A 136 12.12 -8.36 12.19
C GLU A 136 12.73 -8.84 10.88
N ALA A 137 12.06 -8.60 9.75
CA ALA A 137 12.57 -8.94 8.42
C ALA A 137 13.92 -8.24 8.16
N VAL A 138 14.03 -6.95 8.44
CA VAL A 138 15.27 -6.18 8.20
C VAL A 138 16.40 -6.57 9.17
N LEU A 139 16.11 -6.70 10.46
CA LEU A 139 17.13 -6.89 11.49
C LEU A 139 17.64 -8.34 11.61
N SER A 140 16.89 -9.31 11.08
CA SER A 140 17.34 -10.72 11.00
C SER A 140 18.33 -10.99 9.85
N GLN A 141 18.61 -9.99 9.01
CA GLN A 141 19.54 -10.08 7.89
C GLN A 141 20.86 -9.35 8.17
N ASN A 142 21.82 -9.50 7.26
CA ASN A 142 22.97 -8.61 7.21
C ASN A 142 22.54 -7.21 6.75
N VAL A 143 22.20 -6.35 7.70
CA VAL A 143 21.71 -4.98 7.46
C VAL A 143 22.65 -4.17 6.56
N SER A 144 23.97 -4.40 6.63
CA SER A 144 24.93 -3.68 5.76
C SER A 144 24.82 -4.11 4.30
N ALA A 145 24.66 -5.40 4.05
CA ALA A 145 24.48 -5.94 2.70
C ALA A 145 23.11 -5.51 2.13
N LEU A 146 22.05 -5.61 2.94
CA LEU A 146 20.70 -5.18 2.56
C LEU A 146 20.64 -3.66 2.27
N ALA A 147 21.27 -2.84 3.10
CA ALA A 147 21.40 -1.39 2.90
C ALA A 147 22.04 -1.06 1.54
N ARG A 148 23.15 -1.74 1.21
CA ARG A 148 23.84 -1.58 -0.08
C ARG A 148 22.95 -1.98 -1.26
N ALA A 149 22.28 -3.13 -1.17
CA ALA A 149 21.38 -3.62 -2.21
C ALA A 149 20.17 -2.70 -2.42
N ALA A 150 19.62 -2.13 -1.35
CA ALA A 150 18.48 -1.20 -1.40
C ALA A 150 18.87 0.24 -1.81
N GLY A 151 20.17 0.56 -1.87
CA GLY A 151 20.64 1.93 -2.05
C GLY A 151 20.18 2.86 -0.93
N ILE A 152 20.19 2.37 0.32
CA ILE A 152 19.81 3.12 1.53
C ILE A 152 21.02 3.14 2.46
N GLU A 153 21.32 4.28 3.07
CA GLU A 153 22.37 4.34 4.08
C GLU A 153 22.07 3.41 5.27
N ARG A 154 23.08 2.69 5.77
CA ARG A 154 22.91 1.78 6.91
C ARG A 154 22.32 2.47 8.15
N ARG A 155 22.72 3.72 8.44
CA ARG A 155 22.14 4.50 9.53
C ARG A 155 20.64 4.75 9.32
N THR A 156 20.24 5.03 8.08
CA THR A 156 18.84 5.23 7.71
C THR A 156 18.03 3.95 7.83
N MET A 157 18.62 2.78 7.56
CA MET A 157 17.98 1.48 7.80
C MET A 157 17.59 1.30 9.26
N TYR A 158 18.53 1.47 10.21
CA TYR A 158 18.22 1.34 11.64
C TYR A 158 17.21 2.39 12.12
N LYS A 159 17.33 3.64 11.65
CA LYS A 159 16.38 4.70 12.03
C LYS A 159 14.96 4.40 11.54
N THR A 160 14.82 3.90 10.32
CA THR A 160 13.51 3.69 9.67
C THR A 160 12.87 2.38 10.11
N PHE A 161 13.64 1.28 10.08
CA PHE A 161 13.15 -0.07 10.34
C PHE A 161 13.50 -0.58 11.74
N GLY A 162 14.00 0.29 12.62
CA GLY A 162 14.20 -0.02 14.04
C GLY A 162 12.91 -0.04 14.86
N GLY A 163 11.77 0.33 14.26
CA GLY A 163 10.44 0.31 14.90
C GLY A 163 10.02 1.61 15.59
N ALA A 164 10.82 2.68 15.51
CA ALA A 164 10.52 3.97 16.15
C ALA A 164 9.90 5.02 15.20
N VAL A 165 9.85 4.73 13.89
CA VAL A 165 9.45 5.68 12.85
C VAL A 165 8.47 5.01 11.92
N ASP A 166 7.46 5.75 11.46
CA ASP A 166 6.55 5.33 10.40
C ASP A 166 7.28 5.37 9.04
N PRO A 167 7.59 4.20 8.44
CA PRO A 167 8.36 4.13 7.21
C PRO A 167 7.57 4.67 6.03
N HIS A 168 8.28 5.30 5.10
CA HIS A 168 7.67 5.76 3.85
C HIS A 168 7.61 4.63 2.81
N LEU A 169 6.65 4.70 1.90
CA LEU A 169 6.44 3.69 0.86
C LEU A 169 7.69 3.47 0.02
N SER A 170 8.36 4.53 -0.43
CA SER A 170 9.57 4.38 -1.25
C SER A 170 10.66 3.55 -0.56
N ARG A 171 10.82 3.72 0.76
CA ARG A 171 11.78 2.97 1.57
C ARG A 171 11.38 1.50 1.69
N ILE A 172 10.10 1.23 1.93
CA ILE A 172 9.58 -0.14 1.99
C ILE A 172 9.80 -0.85 0.66
N LEU A 173 9.43 -0.23 -0.47
CA LEU A 173 9.60 -0.81 -1.80
C LEU A 173 11.06 -1.13 -2.13
N LYS A 174 12.00 -0.24 -1.76
CA LYS A 174 13.44 -0.50 -1.92
C LYS A 174 13.93 -1.69 -1.10
N VAL A 175 13.47 -1.83 0.14
CA VAL A 175 13.84 -2.97 0.99
C VAL A 175 13.25 -4.26 0.45
N LEU A 176 11.97 -4.26 0.07
CA LEU A 176 11.34 -5.44 -0.53
C LEU A 176 12.07 -5.84 -1.82
N ALA A 177 12.39 -4.89 -2.71
CA ALA A 177 13.16 -5.16 -3.91
C ALA A 177 14.53 -5.79 -3.61
N ALA A 178 15.26 -5.27 -2.62
CA ALA A 178 16.55 -5.81 -2.20
C ALA A 178 16.46 -7.22 -1.59
N MET A 179 15.28 -7.59 -1.06
CA MET A 179 14.95 -8.92 -0.55
C MET A 179 14.31 -9.82 -1.61
N GLN A 180 14.20 -9.38 -2.87
CA GLN A 180 13.46 -10.09 -3.94
C GLN A 180 12.00 -10.36 -3.58
N LEU A 181 11.38 -9.41 -2.88
CA LEU A 181 9.98 -9.42 -2.48
C LEU A 181 9.22 -8.28 -3.16
N ARG A 182 7.91 -8.40 -3.22
CA ARG A 182 7.00 -7.35 -3.67
C ARG A 182 5.69 -7.35 -2.90
N LEU A 183 5.00 -6.22 -2.90
CA LEU A 183 3.65 -6.14 -2.37
C LEU A 183 2.65 -6.89 -3.27
N LEU A 184 1.73 -7.59 -2.62
CA LEU A 184 0.53 -8.18 -3.21
C LEU A 184 -0.66 -7.53 -2.51
N ILE A 185 -1.62 -7.00 -3.27
CA ILE A 185 -2.84 -6.46 -2.67
C ILE A 185 -3.96 -7.47 -2.87
N VAL A 186 -4.63 -7.84 -1.78
CA VAL A 186 -5.70 -8.84 -1.76
C VAL A 186 -7.01 -8.16 -1.38
N ALA A 187 -8.08 -8.48 -2.09
CA ALA A 187 -9.41 -7.99 -1.75
C ALA A 187 -9.92 -8.69 -0.48
N LEU A 188 -10.46 -7.92 0.46
CA LEU A 188 -11.15 -8.48 1.61
C LEU A 188 -12.62 -8.75 1.25
N PRO A 189 -13.28 -9.73 1.90
CA PRO A 189 -14.71 -9.95 1.71
C PRO A 189 -15.50 -8.66 1.98
N HIS A 190 -16.52 -8.41 1.17
CA HIS A 190 -17.29 -7.17 1.20
C HIS A 190 -17.84 -6.90 2.60
N ARG A 191 -17.61 -5.70 3.15
CA ARG A 191 -18.38 -5.23 4.29
C ARG A 191 -19.82 -5.09 3.84
N SER A 192 -20.77 -5.58 4.63
CA SER A 192 -22.22 -5.49 4.41
C SER A 192 -22.78 -4.04 4.39
N GLU A 193 -21.93 -3.02 4.28
CA GLU A 193 -22.34 -1.63 4.25
C GLU A 193 -22.84 -1.24 2.86
N LEU A 194 -23.82 -0.34 2.83
CA LEU A 194 -24.39 0.19 1.59
C LEU A 194 -23.27 0.76 0.70
N PRO A 195 -23.34 0.54 -0.63
CA PRO A 195 -22.35 1.07 -1.57
C PRO A 195 -22.22 2.57 -1.41
N ARG A 196 -20.99 3.10 -1.52
CA ARG A 196 -20.75 4.52 -1.28
C ARG A 196 -21.61 5.35 -2.24
N PRO A 197 -22.26 6.42 -1.75
CA PRO A 197 -23.00 7.32 -2.61
C PRO A 197 -22.12 7.82 -3.76
N LYS A 198 -22.69 7.88 -4.97
CA LYS A 198 -21.98 8.35 -6.18
C LYS A 198 -21.35 9.72 -5.95
N LEU A 199 -20.29 10.01 -6.70
CA LEU A 199 -19.56 11.29 -6.67
C LEU A 199 -20.55 12.45 -6.86
N GLY A 200 -20.81 13.23 -5.80
CA GLY A 200 -21.82 14.29 -5.85
C GLY A 200 -22.17 14.86 -4.49
N ARG A 201 -22.85 16.02 -4.49
CA ARG A 201 -23.39 16.64 -3.27
C ARG A 201 -24.34 15.62 -2.61
N PRO A 202 -24.24 15.37 -1.30
CA PRO A 202 -25.19 14.49 -0.63
C PRO A 202 -26.61 14.95 -0.93
N SER A 203 -27.50 14.01 -1.23
CA SER A 203 -28.94 14.29 -1.31
C SER A 203 -29.33 14.99 -0.01
N LYS A 204 -29.98 16.16 -0.11
CA LYS A 204 -30.57 16.80 1.07
C LYS A 204 -31.57 15.80 1.63
N ALA A 205 -31.24 15.18 2.76
CA ALA A 205 -32.20 14.36 3.50
C ALA A 205 -33.45 15.23 3.71
N SER A 206 -34.58 14.81 3.12
CA SER A 206 -35.87 15.43 3.36
C SER A 206 -36.13 15.30 4.85
N LYS A 207 -36.16 16.43 5.56
CA LYS A 207 -36.67 16.48 6.93
C LYS A 207 -38.15 16.07 6.86
N THR A 208 -38.44 14.80 7.08
CA THR A 208 -39.78 14.36 7.44
C THR A 208 -40.00 14.81 8.88
N SER A 209 -40.65 15.97 9.02
CA SER A 209 -41.33 16.34 10.25
C SER A 209 -42.42 15.29 10.56
N LYS A 210 -42.36 14.72 11.76
CA LYS A 210 -43.53 14.34 12.56
C LYS A 210 -43.19 14.63 14.02
#